data_AF-A0A382H4J8-F1
#
_entry.id   AF-A0A382H4J8-F1
#
_cell.length_a   1.000
_cell.length_b   1.000
_cell.length_c   1.000
_cell.angle_alpha   90.00
_cell.angle_beta   90.00
_cell.angle_gamma   90.00
#
_symmetry.space_group_name_H-M   'P 1'
#
loop_
_entity.id
_entity.type
_entity.pdbx_description
1 polymer ?
#
loop_
_entity_poly.entity_id
_entity_poly.type
_entity_poly.pdbx_seq_one_letter_code
_entity_poly.pdbx_strand_id
1 'polypeptide(L)'
;HYADTHGFERDKLRPNAWHYRDYVIQSFNEDKPYDRFLQEQIAGDALWPDDQDAIVATGFLAAGPWDFVGQVETKSPVLKRSARALDLDDMITQVMTASTAMTINCARCHDHKLDGIPQEDYYRLTAVFAGLKRQKRTMSESALKKFTTEKKRLGDAIDKAQFAIGELQGQGVDLADLVGGGNGFGSGRKGIGLDARTGKLQERNFGDLGNVKPGNYAKCSYAFIDGVFVPAEGETKISSTDLKATGLPANGGKAWDMIRNGPVASQFSTSWGGVDYNKPGRSMIGLHANAGITFDLSAIREATGIEEMRFNSVAGYGGRTTTPSAEFRVLLDGKLMAHKRLGRKDAAPIDFEIPKDARFLTLISTDGGNGYSHDQISFGDPRLVPANPPTLADQDQKRLKELRKVKARLEKELDALGEPPEFYGVVSQKPPVVKVLHRGNPEAPKDDVTPGALSWVKVLEKDLGTNDTPETERRAA
;
A
#
# COMPACT_ATOMS: atom_id res chain seq x y z
N HIS A 1 7.38 -26.48 11.19
CA HIS A 1 7.19 -25.32 12.10
C HIS A 1 6.07 -24.41 11.58
N TYR A 2 5.49 -23.52 12.39
CA TYR A 2 4.52 -22.48 11.98
C TYR A 2 4.81 -21.16 12.70
N ALA A 3 4.61 -20.03 12.01
CA ALA A 3 4.63 -18.69 12.59
C ALA A 3 3.75 -17.73 11.77
N ASP A 4 3.11 -16.77 12.44
CA ASP A 4 2.39 -15.66 11.79
C ASP A 4 3.35 -14.60 11.21
N THR A 5 4.66 -14.78 11.38
CA THR A 5 5.72 -13.86 10.93
C THR A 5 6.84 -14.58 10.20
N HIS A 6 7.70 -13.86 9.49
CA HIS A 6 8.81 -14.44 8.72
C HIS A 6 9.84 -15.20 9.56
N GLY A 7 10.01 -14.85 10.84
CA GLY A 7 10.92 -15.53 11.76
C GLY A 7 12.40 -15.37 11.41
N PHE A 8 12.78 -14.25 10.78
CA PHE A 8 14.15 -13.94 10.35
C PHE A 8 14.51 -12.46 10.60
N GLU A 9 15.68 -11.98 10.14
CA GLU A 9 16.23 -10.66 10.52
C GLU A 9 15.27 -9.48 10.33
N ARG A 10 14.46 -9.51 9.26
CA ARG A 10 13.40 -8.54 8.99
C ARG A 10 12.06 -9.22 9.14
N ASP A 11 11.68 -9.40 10.39
CA ASP A 11 10.50 -10.16 10.74
C ASP A 11 9.21 -9.41 10.39
N LYS A 12 8.58 -9.76 9.27
CA LYS A 12 7.29 -9.20 8.86
C LYS A 12 6.16 -10.17 9.15
N LEU A 13 4.98 -9.62 9.37
CA LEU A 13 3.73 -10.40 9.38
C LEU A 13 3.56 -11.14 8.05
N ARG A 14 2.99 -12.34 8.13
CA ARG A 14 2.48 -13.13 7.00
C ARG A 14 0.95 -13.02 7.01
N PRO A 15 0.36 -12.03 6.31
CA PRO A 15 -1.10 -11.89 6.28
C PRO A 15 -1.74 -13.20 5.86
N ASN A 16 -2.79 -13.58 6.60
CA ASN A 16 -3.60 -14.75 6.29
C ASN A 16 -2.84 -16.10 6.33
N ALA A 17 -1.70 -16.19 7.02
CA ALA A 17 -1.00 -17.48 7.26
C ALA A 17 -1.83 -18.43 8.13
N TRP A 18 -2.72 -17.88 8.95
CA TRP A 18 -3.58 -18.60 9.90
C TRP A 18 -4.50 -19.64 9.23
N HIS A 19 -4.84 -19.47 7.95
CA HIS A 19 -5.62 -20.47 7.22
C HIS A 19 -4.96 -21.85 7.23
N TYR A 20 -3.62 -21.92 7.11
CA TYR A 20 -2.91 -23.19 7.19
C TYR A 20 -2.98 -23.81 8.59
N ARG A 21 -2.82 -23.01 9.64
CA ARG A 21 -2.96 -23.46 11.04
C ARG A 21 -4.36 -24.04 11.26
N ASP A 22 -5.39 -23.31 10.83
CA ASP A 22 -6.78 -23.71 11.03
C ASP A 22 -7.11 -24.98 10.23
N TYR A 23 -6.60 -25.10 9.01
CA TYR A 23 -6.66 -26.35 8.23
C TYR A 23 -6.05 -27.55 8.97
N VAL A 24 -4.88 -27.37 9.60
CA VAL A 24 -4.24 -28.46 10.37
C VAL A 24 -5.13 -28.85 11.56
N ILE A 25 -5.60 -27.87 12.33
CA ILE A 25 -6.48 -28.11 13.49
C ILE A 25 -7.75 -28.83 13.05
N GLN A 26 -8.39 -28.36 11.99
CA GLN A 26 -9.62 -28.95 11.45
C GLN A 26 -9.37 -30.38 10.95
N SER A 27 -8.28 -30.62 10.21
CA SER A 27 -7.93 -31.96 9.71
C SER A 27 -7.79 -32.99 10.83
N PHE A 28 -7.19 -32.61 11.97
CA PHE A 28 -7.12 -33.48 13.14
C PHE A 28 -8.46 -33.64 13.85
N ASN A 29 -9.24 -32.56 14.00
CA ASN A 29 -10.55 -32.62 14.64
C ASN A 29 -11.59 -33.45 13.86
N GLU A 30 -11.41 -33.55 12.55
CA GLU A 30 -12.28 -34.33 11.65
C GLU A 30 -11.74 -35.75 11.39
N ASP A 31 -10.70 -36.17 12.11
CA ASP A 31 -10.05 -37.48 11.95
C ASP A 31 -9.65 -37.76 10.48
N LYS A 32 -9.14 -36.74 9.78
CA LYS A 32 -8.74 -36.87 8.37
C LYS A 32 -7.70 -37.98 8.21
N PRO A 33 -7.87 -38.89 7.21
CA PRO A 33 -6.87 -39.92 6.93
C PRO A 33 -5.48 -39.31 6.72
N TYR A 34 -4.47 -39.89 7.38
CA TYR A 34 -3.12 -39.33 7.43
C TYR A 34 -2.44 -39.30 6.05
N ASP A 35 -2.73 -40.28 5.19
CA ASP A 35 -2.27 -40.33 3.80
C ASP A 35 -2.83 -39.16 2.98
N ARG A 36 -4.13 -38.88 3.10
CA ARG A 36 -4.76 -37.70 2.48
C ARG A 36 -4.15 -36.41 3.04
N PHE A 37 -4.01 -36.30 4.36
CA PHE A 37 -3.42 -35.13 5.00
C PHE A 37 -2.00 -34.85 4.46
N LEU A 38 -1.14 -35.87 4.36
CA LEU A 38 0.21 -35.73 3.80
C LEU A 38 0.21 -35.32 2.33
N GLN A 39 -0.65 -35.93 1.50
CA GLN A 39 -0.78 -35.58 0.09
C GLN A 39 -1.20 -34.12 -0.08
N GLU A 40 -2.15 -33.63 0.72
CA GLU A 40 -2.58 -32.24 0.69
C GLU A 40 -1.44 -31.28 1.07
N GLN A 41 -0.67 -31.60 2.12
CA GLN A 41 0.45 -30.77 2.59
C GLN A 41 1.55 -30.58 1.52
N ILE A 42 1.81 -31.61 0.72
CA ILE A 42 2.91 -31.63 -0.26
C ILE A 42 2.43 -31.20 -1.65
N ALA A 43 1.25 -31.67 -2.08
CA ALA A 43 0.78 -31.60 -3.45
C ALA A 43 -0.71 -31.26 -3.59
N GLY A 44 -1.37 -30.77 -2.53
CA GLY A 44 -2.84 -30.58 -2.53
C GLY A 44 -3.35 -29.67 -3.64
N ASP A 45 -2.61 -28.61 -3.97
CA ASP A 45 -2.94 -27.71 -5.07
C ASP A 45 -2.77 -28.31 -6.47
N ALA A 46 -1.96 -29.37 -6.60
CA ALA A 46 -1.75 -30.10 -7.85
C ALA A 46 -2.73 -31.27 -7.99
N LEU A 47 -2.99 -32.00 -6.90
CA LEU A 47 -3.84 -33.18 -6.88
C LEU A 47 -5.33 -32.82 -6.85
N TRP A 48 -5.70 -31.72 -6.18
CA TRP A 48 -7.08 -31.26 -6.02
C TRP A 48 -7.17 -29.74 -6.22
N PRO A 49 -6.97 -29.23 -7.45
CA PRO A 49 -6.96 -27.79 -7.73
C PRO A 49 -8.30 -27.07 -7.50
N ASP A 50 -9.40 -27.82 -7.36
CA ASP A 50 -10.73 -27.29 -7.07
C ASP A 50 -11.09 -27.35 -5.58
N ASP A 51 -10.25 -27.97 -4.75
CA ASP A 51 -10.44 -28.12 -3.31
C ASP A 51 -9.63 -27.06 -2.55
N GLN A 52 -10.34 -26.13 -1.90
CA GLN A 52 -9.72 -25.02 -1.19
C GLN A 52 -8.89 -25.47 0.01
N ASP A 53 -9.32 -26.52 0.71
CA ASP A 53 -8.61 -27.01 1.88
C ASP A 53 -7.31 -27.70 1.45
N ALA A 54 -7.35 -28.46 0.35
CA ALA A 54 -6.15 -29.04 -0.25
C ALA A 54 -5.16 -27.97 -0.74
N ILE A 55 -5.65 -26.86 -1.30
CA ILE A 55 -4.78 -25.73 -1.68
C ILE A 55 -4.14 -25.08 -0.45
N VAL A 56 -4.94 -24.80 0.59
CA VAL A 56 -4.46 -24.18 1.84
C VAL A 56 -3.43 -25.04 2.57
N ALA A 57 -3.57 -26.37 2.50
CA ALA A 57 -2.63 -27.32 3.08
C ALA A 57 -1.18 -27.13 2.60
N THR A 58 -0.98 -26.66 1.36
CA THR A 58 0.36 -26.33 0.83
C THR A 58 1.04 -25.16 1.55
N GLY A 59 0.32 -24.46 2.43
CA GLY A 59 0.89 -23.55 3.42
C GLY A 59 1.99 -24.19 4.27
N PHE A 60 1.99 -25.53 4.42
CA PHE A 60 3.08 -26.32 5.01
C PHE A 60 4.44 -25.97 4.40
N LEU A 61 4.51 -25.90 3.06
CA LEU A 61 5.74 -25.60 2.31
C LEU A 61 6.19 -24.15 2.47
N ALA A 62 5.32 -23.26 2.94
CA ALA A 62 5.63 -21.86 3.21
C ALA A 62 5.92 -21.57 4.70
N ALA A 63 5.72 -22.54 5.59
CA ALA A 63 5.60 -22.28 7.03
C ALA A 63 6.93 -22.03 7.76
N GLY A 64 8.07 -22.51 7.26
CA GLY A 64 9.39 -22.27 7.87
C GLY A 64 9.90 -20.81 7.73
N PRO A 65 11.08 -20.46 8.27
CA PRO A 65 11.62 -19.10 8.21
C PRO A 65 11.77 -18.54 6.79
N TRP A 66 11.62 -17.22 6.61
CA TRP A 66 11.81 -16.58 5.30
C TRP A 66 12.71 -15.35 5.38
N ASP A 67 13.84 -15.41 4.69
CA ASP A 67 14.79 -14.30 4.57
C ASP A 67 14.27 -13.23 3.60
N PHE A 68 13.47 -12.29 4.12
CA PHE A 68 12.90 -11.20 3.33
C PHE A 68 13.98 -10.33 2.67
N VAL A 69 15.09 -10.06 3.36
CA VAL A 69 16.15 -9.19 2.84
C VAL A 69 16.90 -9.90 1.72
N GLY A 70 17.29 -11.15 1.92
CA GLY A 70 17.97 -11.97 0.93
C GLY A 70 17.12 -12.25 -0.31
N GLN A 71 15.79 -12.41 -0.16
CA GLN A 71 14.90 -12.74 -1.28
C GLN A 71 14.38 -11.50 -2.02
N VAL A 72 14.09 -10.40 -1.30
CA VAL A 72 13.35 -9.25 -1.87
C VAL A 72 14.18 -7.97 -1.94
N GLU A 73 14.89 -7.60 -0.87
CA GLU A 73 15.48 -6.26 -0.77
C GLU A 73 16.90 -6.15 -1.32
N THR A 74 17.69 -7.20 -1.14
CA THR A 74 19.09 -7.17 -1.52
C THR A 74 19.24 -7.01 -3.03
N LYS A 75 20.27 -6.27 -3.44
CA LYS A 75 20.68 -6.17 -4.84
C LYS A 75 21.76 -7.18 -5.21
N SER A 76 22.35 -7.86 -4.22
CA SER A 76 23.42 -8.84 -4.43
C SER A 76 22.87 -10.15 -5.01
N PRO A 77 23.28 -10.57 -6.21
CA PRO A 77 22.87 -11.87 -6.77
C PRO A 77 23.35 -13.05 -5.92
N VAL A 78 24.50 -12.94 -5.27
CA VAL A 78 25.07 -13.96 -4.38
C VAL A 78 24.16 -14.17 -3.17
N LEU A 79 23.77 -13.08 -2.50
CA LEU A 79 22.88 -13.18 -1.33
C LEU A 79 21.51 -13.74 -1.71
N LYS A 80 20.98 -13.41 -2.89
CA LYS A 80 19.74 -14.00 -3.41
C LYS A 80 19.84 -15.51 -3.61
N ARG A 81 20.95 -15.99 -4.19
CA ARG A 81 21.18 -17.44 -4.38
C ARG A 81 21.33 -18.16 -3.04
N SER A 82 22.06 -17.57 -2.09
CA SER A 82 22.19 -18.12 -0.73
C SER A 82 20.85 -18.20 0.00
N ALA A 83 20.06 -17.12 0.00
CA ALA A 83 18.74 -17.11 0.61
C ALA A 83 17.80 -18.12 -0.03
N ARG A 84 17.88 -18.30 -1.36
CA ARG A 84 17.10 -19.32 -2.06
C ARG A 84 17.54 -20.75 -1.75
N ALA A 85 18.84 -21.01 -1.65
CA ALA A 85 19.34 -22.32 -1.29
C ALA A 85 18.89 -22.73 0.12
N LEU A 86 18.93 -21.80 1.08
CA LEU A 86 18.42 -22.03 2.44
C LEU A 86 16.90 -22.23 2.50
N ASP A 87 16.15 -21.49 1.69
CA ASP A 87 14.70 -21.63 1.57
C ASP A 87 14.29 -23.01 1.06
N LEU A 88 15.01 -23.54 0.05
CA LEU A 88 14.78 -24.90 -0.46
C LEU A 88 15.24 -25.99 0.52
N ASP A 89 16.38 -25.78 1.19
CA ASP A 89 16.89 -26.66 2.25
C ASP A 89 15.85 -26.81 3.37
N ASP A 90 15.26 -25.71 3.83
CA ASP A 90 14.17 -25.73 4.81
C ASP A 90 12.97 -26.53 4.30
N MET A 91 12.47 -26.25 3.09
CA MET A 91 11.30 -26.96 2.53
C MET A 91 11.50 -28.48 2.51
N ILE A 92 12.58 -28.97 1.90
CA ILE A 92 12.82 -30.43 1.80
C ILE A 92 13.07 -31.06 3.17
N THR A 93 13.70 -30.33 4.08
CA THR A 93 13.97 -30.83 5.43
C THR A 93 12.69 -31.01 6.21
N GLN A 94 11.78 -30.03 6.13
CA GLN A 94 10.48 -30.12 6.78
C GLN A 94 9.66 -31.27 6.19
N VAL A 95 9.62 -31.40 4.86
CA VAL A 95 8.92 -32.51 4.18
C VAL A 95 9.45 -33.86 4.67
N MET A 96 10.76 -34.10 4.59
CA MET A 96 11.36 -35.38 4.98
C MET A 96 11.25 -35.67 6.47
N THR A 97 11.51 -34.67 7.32
CA THR A 97 11.43 -34.87 8.78
C THR A 97 9.99 -35.14 9.22
N ALA A 98 9.00 -34.42 8.66
CA ALA A 98 7.60 -34.56 9.07
C ALA A 98 6.92 -35.81 8.50
N SER A 99 7.30 -36.25 7.29
CA SER A 99 6.64 -37.39 6.62
C SER A 99 7.37 -38.71 6.81
N THR A 100 8.71 -38.71 6.90
CA THR A 100 9.50 -39.94 6.97
C THR A 100 10.32 -40.09 8.26
N ALA A 101 10.26 -39.10 9.17
CA ALA A 101 11.07 -39.06 10.38
C ALA A 101 12.58 -39.16 10.14
N MET A 102 13.06 -38.68 8.99
CA MET A 102 14.48 -38.71 8.60
C MET A 102 15.06 -37.31 8.42
N THR A 103 16.28 -37.11 8.92
CA THR A 103 17.07 -35.90 8.63
C THR A 103 17.90 -36.12 7.38
N ILE A 104 17.84 -35.18 6.42
CA ILE A 104 18.63 -35.24 5.18
C ILE A 104 19.64 -34.09 5.04
N ASN A 105 19.63 -33.11 5.94
CA ASN A 105 20.38 -31.85 5.81
C ASN A 105 21.89 -32.00 5.65
N CYS A 106 22.51 -33.00 6.29
CA CYS A 106 23.95 -33.20 6.13
C CYS A 106 24.32 -33.49 4.66
N ALA A 107 23.43 -34.17 3.92
CA ALA A 107 23.58 -34.50 2.51
C ALA A 107 23.75 -33.25 1.63
N ARG A 108 23.35 -32.07 2.10
CA ARG A 108 23.58 -30.79 1.44
C ARG A 108 25.05 -30.55 1.10
N CYS A 109 25.96 -30.93 1.99
CA CYS A 109 27.38 -30.57 1.92
C CYS A 109 28.29 -31.72 1.51
N HIS A 110 27.91 -32.95 1.87
CA HIS A 110 28.65 -34.20 1.62
C HIS A 110 27.66 -35.36 1.77
N ASP A 111 27.96 -36.55 1.26
CA ASP A 111 27.10 -37.74 1.47
C ASP A 111 26.73 -37.92 2.95
N HIS A 112 25.49 -38.31 3.23
CA HIS A 112 24.99 -38.38 4.60
C HIS A 112 25.89 -39.26 5.48
N LYS A 113 26.16 -38.82 6.71
CA LYS A 113 27.21 -39.41 7.56
C LYS A 113 26.92 -40.86 7.96
N LEU A 114 25.65 -41.16 8.23
CA LEU A 114 25.23 -42.45 8.81
C LEU A 114 24.35 -43.26 7.87
N ASP A 115 23.65 -42.60 6.95
CA ASP A 115 22.68 -43.21 6.07
C ASP A 115 23.22 -43.21 4.64
N GLY A 116 22.84 -44.20 3.84
CA GLY A 116 23.24 -44.32 2.43
C GLY A 116 22.53 -43.33 1.52
N ILE A 117 22.60 -42.03 1.84
CA ILE A 117 22.01 -40.93 1.07
C ILE A 117 23.15 -40.13 0.44
N PRO A 118 23.42 -40.34 -0.86
CA PRO A 118 24.34 -39.51 -1.61
C PRO A 118 23.93 -38.04 -1.58
N GLN A 119 24.91 -37.14 -1.67
CA GLN A 119 24.66 -35.71 -1.86
C GLN A 119 23.77 -35.46 -3.09
N GLU A 120 23.93 -36.26 -4.15
CA GLU A 120 23.12 -36.17 -5.36
C GLU A 120 21.62 -36.34 -5.07
N ASP A 121 21.22 -37.33 -4.27
CA ASP A 121 19.82 -37.58 -3.91
C ASP A 121 19.19 -36.39 -3.17
N TYR A 122 19.95 -35.71 -2.31
CA TYR A 122 19.48 -34.49 -1.66
C TYR A 122 19.15 -33.39 -2.67
N TYR A 123 20.00 -33.20 -3.70
CA TYR A 123 19.73 -32.20 -4.73
C TYR A 123 18.64 -32.65 -5.71
N ARG A 124 18.47 -33.96 -5.94
CA ARG A 124 17.33 -34.52 -6.70
C ARG A 124 16.00 -34.25 -5.99
N LEU A 125 15.94 -34.44 -4.67
CA LEU A 125 14.78 -34.04 -3.85
C LEU A 125 14.57 -32.52 -3.88
N THR A 126 15.64 -31.73 -3.81
CA THR A 126 15.58 -30.26 -3.93
C THR A 126 14.96 -29.84 -5.27
N ALA A 127 15.26 -30.56 -6.35
CA ALA A 127 14.77 -30.28 -7.70
C ALA A 127 13.25 -30.48 -7.88
N VAL A 128 12.61 -31.23 -6.98
CA VAL A 128 11.14 -31.36 -6.92
C VAL A 128 10.50 -30.02 -6.57
N PHE A 129 11.01 -29.33 -5.53
CA PHE A 129 10.45 -28.08 -5.00
C PHE A 129 11.09 -26.81 -5.59
N ALA A 130 12.08 -26.95 -6.46
CA ALA A 130 12.87 -25.84 -6.99
C ALA A 130 12.03 -24.77 -7.71
N GLY A 131 10.85 -25.14 -8.21
CA GLY A 131 9.87 -24.24 -8.84
C GLY A 131 8.95 -23.50 -7.87
N LEU A 132 8.98 -23.75 -6.55
CA LEU A 132 8.08 -23.08 -5.62
C LEU A 132 8.59 -21.71 -5.15
N LYS A 133 7.72 -20.72 -5.09
CA LYS A 133 7.99 -19.43 -4.44
C LYS A 133 6.96 -19.14 -3.36
N ARG A 134 7.43 -18.69 -2.19
CA ARG A 134 6.54 -18.26 -1.10
C ARG A 134 5.96 -16.89 -1.43
N GLN A 135 4.63 -16.78 -1.40
CA GLN A 135 3.94 -15.51 -1.62
C GLN A 135 2.49 -15.56 -1.12
N LYS A 136 1.82 -14.42 -1.20
CA LYS A 136 0.37 -14.34 -1.04
C LYS A 136 -0.32 -15.03 -2.23
N ARG A 137 -1.25 -15.95 -1.96
CA ARG A 137 -2.00 -16.71 -2.96
C ARG A 137 -3.49 -16.54 -2.75
N THR A 138 -4.23 -16.43 -3.84
CA THR A 138 -5.69 -16.43 -3.82
C THR A 138 -6.22 -17.85 -3.64
N MET A 139 -7.11 -18.06 -2.67
CA MET A 139 -7.75 -19.36 -2.43
C MET A 139 -8.80 -19.67 -3.48
N SER A 140 -9.57 -18.66 -3.91
CA SER A 140 -10.53 -18.76 -5.01
C SER A 140 -10.68 -17.42 -5.71
N GLU A 141 -10.43 -17.39 -7.03
CA GLU A 141 -10.65 -16.19 -7.84
C GLU A 141 -12.10 -15.72 -7.79
N SER A 142 -13.05 -16.67 -7.76
CA SER A 142 -14.48 -16.36 -7.67
C SER A 142 -14.83 -15.69 -6.33
N ALA A 143 -14.26 -16.19 -5.23
CA ALA A 143 -14.47 -15.62 -3.90
C ALA A 143 -13.80 -14.25 -3.79
N LEU A 144 -12.58 -14.09 -4.33
CA LEU A 144 -11.88 -12.81 -4.36
C LEU A 144 -12.64 -11.77 -5.18
N LYS A 145 -13.21 -12.16 -6.32
CA LYS A 145 -14.06 -11.29 -7.15
C LYS A 145 -15.32 -10.85 -6.40
N LYS A 146 -15.99 -11.78 -5.69
CA LYS A 146 -17.16 -11.46 -4.86
C LYS A 146 -16.78 -10.49 -3.73
N PHE A 147 -15.70 -10.80 -2.99
CA PHE A 147 -15.18 -9.96 -1.91
C PHE A 147 -14.86 -8.54 -2.41
N THR A 148 -14.10 -8.40 -3.49
CA THR A 148 -13.70 -7.09 -4.04
C THR A 148 -14.90 -6.29 -4.55
N THR A 149 -15.87 -6.96 -5.20
CA THR A 149 -17.11 -6.33 -5.68
C THR A 149 -17.93 -5.80 -4.52
N GLU A 150 -18.12 -6.63 -3.48
CA GLU A 150 -18.93 -6.27 -2.32
C GLU A 150 -18.26 -5.18 -1.46
N LYS A 151 -16.94 -5.29 -1.26
CA LYS A 151 -16.13 -4.24 -0.61
C LYS A 151 -16.30 -2.89 -1.29
N LYS A 152 -16.23 -2.87 -2.63
CA LYS A 152 -16.43 -1.65 -3.41
C LYS A 152 -17.87 -1.12 -3.26
N ARG A 153 -18.88 -1.99 -3.42
CA ARG A 153 -20.30 -1.62 -3.28
C ARG A 153 -20.59 -0.98 -1.91
N LEU A 154 -20.08 -1.58 -0.84
CA LEU A 154 -20.24 -1.07 0.53
C LEU A 154 -19.50 0.26 0.72
N GLY A 155 -18.26 0.37 0.24
CA GLY A 155 -17.50 1.63 0.25
C GLY A 155 -18.23 2.76 -0.47
N ASP A 156 -18.68 2.53 -1.70
CA ASP A 156 -19.44 3.51 -2.50
C ASP A 156 -20.74 3.94 -1.78
N ALA A 157 -21.41 3.02 -1.09
CA ALA A 157 -22.63 3.30 -0.32
C ALA A 157 -22.36 4.10 0.96
N ILE A 158 -21.26 3.81 1.66
CA ILE A 158 -20.80 4.57 2.84
C ILE A 158 -20.46 5.99 2.41
N ASP A 159 -19.70 6.15 1.33
CA ASP A 159 -19.30 7.44 0.78
C ASP A 159 -20.53 8.27 0.41
N LYS A 160 -21.53 7.66 -0.23
CA LYS A 160 -22.80 8.33 -0.56
C LYS A 160 -23.58 8.76 0.69
N ALA A 161 -23.65 7.91 1.71
CA ALA A 161 -24.33 8.26 2.96
C ALA A 161 -23.60 9.39 3.70
N GLN A 162 -22.27 9.34 3.72
CA GLN A 162 -21.39 10.35 4.32
C GLN A 162 -21.49 11.70 3.61
N PHE A 163 -21.54 11.68 2.28
CA PHE A 163 -21.77 12.86 1.45
C PHE A 163 -23.10 13.54 1.82
N ALA A 164 -24.20 12.78 1.82
CA ALA A 164 -25.53 13.30 2.15
C ALA A 164 -25.62 13.83 3.60
N ILE A 165 -24.89 13.23 4.54
CA ILE A 165 -24.76 13.73 5.91
C ILE A 165 -24.06 15.10 5.91
N GLY A 166 -22.93 15.21 5.21
CA GLY A 166 -22.13 16.41 5.13
C GLY A 166 -22.89 17.60 4.52
N GLU A 167 -23.64 17.35 3.44
CA GLU A 167 -24.53 18.33 2.81
C GLU A 167 -25.58 18.86 3.78
N LEU A 168 -26.34 17.98 4.44
CA LEU A 168 -27.40 18.38 5.37
C LEU A 168 -26.87 19.18 6.56
N GLN A 169 -25.66 18.84 7.03
CA GLN A 169 -25.07 19.52 8.18
C GLN A 169 -24.37 20.84 7.82
N GLY A 170 -24.22 21.16 6.53
CA GLY A 170 -23.45 22.33 6.10
C GLY A 170 -21.99 22.31 6.57
N GLN A 171 -21.41 21.11 6.78
CA GLN A 171 -20.04 20.95 7.30
C GLN A 171 -18.96 21.55 6.40
N GLY A 172 -19.32 21.82 5.14
CA GLY A 172 -18.41 22.21 4.08
C GLY A 172 -17.52 21.06 3.62
N VAL A 173 -17.02 21.21 2.40
CA VAL A 173 -16.10 20.28 1.75
C VAL A 173 -14.71 20.50 2.34
N ASP A 174 -14.13 19.45 2.93
CA ASP A 174 -12.76 19.43 3.42
C ASP A 174 -11.78 19.14 2.28
N LEU A 175 -10.98 20.13 1.91
CA LEU A 175 -10.04 20.01 0.80
C LEU A 175 -8.88 19.04 1.11
N ALA A 176 -8.54 18.83 2.39
CA ALA A 176 -7.55 17.81 2.75
C ALA A 176 -8.07 16.41 2.45
N ASP A 177 -9.36 16.17 2.69
CA ASP A 177 -10.00 14.89 2.37
C ASP A 177 -9.92 14.58 0.87
N LEU A 178 -10.16 15.59 0.03
CA LEU A 178 -10.02 15.49 -1.44
C LEU A 178 -8.61 15.10 -1.86
N VAL A 179 -7.58 15.70 -1.24
CA VAL A 179 -6.17 15.35 -1.52
C VAL A 179 -5.88 13.88 -1.17
N GLY A 180 -6.56 13.33 -0.17
CA GLY A 180 -6.48 11.92 0.21
C GLY A 180 -7.25 10.97 -0.69
N GLY A 181 -7.81 11.46 -1.81
CA GLY A 181 -8.67 10.71 -2.72
C GLY A 181 -10.11 10.57 -2.24
N GLY A 182 -10.53 11.36 -1.25
CA GLY A 182 -11.88 11.33 -0.67
C GLY A 182 -12.88 12.19 -1.42
N ASN A 183 -14.10 12.25 -0.87
CA ASN A 183 -15.23 13.02 -1.41
C ASN A 183 -15.43 14.38 -0.75
N GLY A 184 -14.56 14.77 0.20
CA GLY A 184 -14.64 16.04 0.92
C GLY A 184 -15.30 15.93 2.29
N PHE A 185 -15.83 14.76 2.63
CA PHE A 185 -16.61 14.54 3.86
C PHE A 185 -16.01 13.49 4.79
N GLY A 186 -14.77 13.05 4.54
CA GLY A 186 -14.01 12.16 5.43
C GLY A 186 -13.84 10.74 4.89
N SER A 187 -13.93 10.53 3.58
CA SER A 187 -13.63 9.23 2.95
C SER A 187 -12.17 9.14 2.45
N GLY A 188 -11.46 10.26 2.46
CA GLY A 188 -10.06 10.37 2.07
C GLY A 188 -9.14 9.72 3.08
N ARG A 189 -8.12 9.02 2.57
CA ARG A 189 -7.14 8.34 3.42
C ARG A 189 -6.08 9.33 3.90
N LYS A 190 -5.92 9.44 5.23
CA LYS A 190 -4.81 10.21 5.82
C LYS A 190 -3.46 9.64 5.42
N GLY A 191 -2.48 10.52 5.27
CA GLY A 191 -1.11 10.20 4.87
C GLY A 191 -0.92 9.99 3.38
N ILE A 192 -1.98 9.93 2.58
CA ILE A 192 -1.89 9.85 1.12
C ILE A 192 -1.72 11.24 0.51
N GLY A 193 -1.01 11.33 -0.61
CA GLY A 193 -0.87 12.59 -1.32
C GLY A 193 -0.76 12.47 -2.84
N LEU A 194 -0.75 13.62 -3.49
CA LEU A 194 -0.58 13.77 -4.93
C LEU A 194 0.86 14.18 -5.25
N ASP A 195 1.48 13.48 -6.20
CA ASP A 195 2.79 13.84 -6.71
C ASP A 195 2.69 15.14 -7.51
N ALA A 196 3.33 16.20 -7.02
CA ALA A 196 3.29 17.54 -7.62
C ALA A 196 3.78 17.59 -9.09
N ARG A 197 4.47 16.55 -9.57
CA ARG A 197 4.96 16.45 -10.95
C ARG A 197 3.97 15.79 -11.90
N THR A 198 3.08 14.94 -11.38
CA THR A 198 2.26 14.03 -12.21
C THR A 198 0.77 14.02 -11.86
N GLY A 199 0.37 14.57 -10.71
CA GLY A 199 -1.00 14.49 -10.22
C GLY A 199 -1.45 13.09 -9.82
N LYS A 200 -0.54 12.11 -9.79
CA LYS A 200 -0.85 10.72 -9.38
C LYS A 200 -0.81 10.60 -7.86
N LEU A 201 -1.72 9.78 -7.35
CA LEU A 201 -1.83 9.47 -5.94
C LEU A 201 -0.72 8.53 -5.48
N GLN A 202 -0.18 8.79 -4.31
CA GLN A 202 0.98 8.12 -3.75
C GLN A 202 0.75 7.84 -2.27
N GLU A 203 1.05 6.61 -1.85
CA GLU A 203 0.86 6.17 -0.47
C GLU A 203 2.15 6.21 0.35
N ARG A 204 3.31 6.09 -0.29
CA ARG A 204 4.61 6.12 0.39
C ARG A 204 5.11 7.56 0.59
N ASN A 205 5.98 7.73 1.59
CA ASN A 205 6.76 8.95 1.76
C ASN A 205 7.88 9.06 0.72
N PHE A 206 8.11 10.27 0.24
CA PHE A 206 9.22 10.61 -0.65
C PHE A 206 10.13 11.63 0.03
N GLY A 207 11.38 11.70 -0.44
CA GLY A 207 12.29 12.78 -0.12
C GLY A 207 12.31 13.82 -1.25
N ASP A 208 13.50 14.22 -1.68
CA ASP A 208 13.67 15.00 -2.90
C ASP A 208 13.06 14.26 -4.09
N LEU A 209 12.17 14.92 -4.82
CA LEU A 209 11.47 14.29 -5.93
C LEU A 209 12.38 14.03 -7.12
N GLY A 210 13.40 14.87 -7.35
CA GLY A 210 14.19 14.84 -8.57
C GLY A 210 13.38 15.07 -9.86
N ASN A 211 14.08 15.48 -10.93
CA ASN A 211 13.49 15.71 -12.27
C ASN A 211 12.27 16.64 -12.28
N VAL A 212 12.21 17.57 -11.33
CA VAL A 212 11.16 18.58 -11.25
C VAL A 212 11.37 19.60 -12.36
N LYS A 213 10.29 19.99 -13.04
CA LYS A 213 10.27 21.07 -14.03
C LYS A 213 9.37 22.19 -13.50
N PRO A 214 9.93 23.22 -12.83
CA PRO A 214 9.15 24.36 -12.35
C PRO A 214 8.32 24.99 -13.47
N GLY A 215 7.11 25.41 -13.14
CA GLY A 215 6.14 25.98 -14.10
C GLY A 215 5.35 24.93 -14.88
N ASN A 216 5.72 23.65 -14.81
CA ASN A 216 4.95 22.58 -15.44
C ASN A 216 3.71 22.23 -14.61
N TYR A 217 2.57 22.19 -15.29
CA TYR A 217 1.27 21.85 -14.71
C TYR A 217 0.89 20.41 -15.05
N ALA A 218 0.48 19.64 -14.05
CA ALA A 218 0.03 18.28 -14.19
C ALA A 218 -1.46 18.17 -13.82
N LYS A 219 -2.29 17.83 -14.81
CA LYS A 219 -3.72 17.60 -14.61
C LYS A 219 -3.94 16.35 -13.74
N CYS A 220 -4.84 16.45 -12.77
CA CYS A 220 -5.25 15.32 -11.94
C CYS A 220 -6.40 14.54 -12.61
N SER A 221 -6.53 13.27 -12.25
CA SER A 221 -7.66 12.41 -12.67
C SER A 221 -8.83 12.42 -11.66
N TYR A 222 -8.68 13.16 -10.55
CA TYR A 222 -9.67 13.27 -9.48
C TYR A 222 -10.68 14.36 -9.80
N ALA A 223 -11.97 14.09 -9.63
CA ALA A 223 -13.06 14.96 -10.09
C ALA A 223 -13.00 16.40 -9.53
N PHE A 224 -12.50 16.58 -8.30
CA PHE A 224 -12.55 17.85 -7.58
C PHE A 224 -11.21 18.60 -7.55
N ILE A 225 -10.15 18.00 -8.09
CA ILE A 225 -8.82 18.58 -8.15
C ILE A 225 -8.46 18.73 -9.62
N ASP A 226 -8.35 19.97 -10.08
CA ASP A 226 -8.01 20.27 -11.47
C ASP A 226 -6.58 19.78 -11.77
N GLY A 227 -5.63 20.12 -10.91
CA GLY A 227 -4.26 19.64 -11.05
C GLY A 227 -3.30 20.16 -10.00
N VAL A 228 -2.04 19.78 -10.18
CA VAL A 228 -0.92 20.09 -9.30
C VAL A 228 0.27 20.57 -10.11
N PHE A 229 1.19 21.29 -9.46
CA PHE A 229 2.36 21.84 -10.13
C PHE A 229 3.47 22.16 -9.13
N VAL A 230 4.66 22.44 -9.65
CA VAL A 230 5.74 23.07 -8.89
C VAL A 230 5.90 24.51 -9.41
N PRO A 231 5.76 25.55 -8.57
CA PRO A 231 5.81 26.94 -9.01
C PRO A 231 7.19 27.33 -9.53
N ALA A 232 7.23 28.02 -10.67
CA ALA A 232 8.39 28.77 -11.15
C ALA A 232 8.37 30.21 -10.62
N GLU A 233 9.53 30.87 -10.66
CA GLU A 233 9.64 32.30 -10.38
C GLU A 233 8.87 33.13 -11.42
N GLY A 234 8.25 34.22 -10.97
CA GLY A 234 7.52 35.15 -11.82
C GLY A 234 6.14 34.63 -12.19
N GLU A 235 6.07 33.70 -13.15
CA GLU A 235 4.80 33.22 -13.71
C GLU A 235 4.73 31.68 -13.75
N THR A 236 3.55 31.12 -13.46
CA THR A 236 3.30 29.67 -13.56
C THR A 236 1.89 29.38 -14.03
N LYS A 237 1.72 28.38 -14.91
CA LYS A 237 0.40 27.82 -15.24
C LYS A 237 -0.16 27.06 -14.04
N ILE A 238 -1.37 27.40 -13.62
CA ILE A 238 -2.02 26.86 -12.41
C ILE A 238 -3.34 26.15 -12.68
N SER A 239 -3.80 26.04 -13.93
CA SER A 239 -5.03 25.30 -14.23
C SER A 239 -4.98 24.58 -15.58
N SER A 240 -5.95 23.70 -15.78
CA SER A 240 -6.19 23.02 -17.06
C SER A 240 -6.68 23.96 -18.17
N THR A 241 -7.18 25.17 -17.83
CA THR A 241 -7.63 26.20 -18.79
C THR A 241 -6.57 27.28 -19.03
N ASP A 242 -5.30 26.97 -18.80
CA ASP A 242 -4.17 27.89 -19.00
C ASP A 242 -4.18 29.16 -18.14
N LEU A 243 -4.97 29.18 -17.05
CA LEU A 243 -4.88 30.22 -16.02
C LEU A 243 -3.47 30.27 -15.44
N LYS A 244 -2.97 31.47 -15.14
CA LYS A 244 -1.61 31.70 -14.64
C LYS A 244 -1.62 32.45 -13.32
N ALA A 245 -0.70 32.06 -12.43
CA ALA A 245 -0.31 32.86 -11.28
C ALA A 245 0.87 33.75 -11.68
N THR A 246 0.82 35.03 -11.35
CA THR A 246 1.89 36.00 -11.61
C THR A 246 2.49 36.54 -10.30
N GLY A 247 3.67 37.15 -10.40
CA GLY A 247 4.39 37.70 -9.25
C GLY A 247 4.84 36.66 -8.23
N LEU A 248 5.05 35.41 -8.65
CA LEU A 248 5.56 34.35 -7.78
C LEU A 248 7.01 34.65 -7.37
N PRO A 249 7.38 34.48 -6.09
CA PRO A 249 8.72 34.80 -5.62
C PRO A 249 9.76 33.86 -6.23
N ALA A 250 11.01 34.34 -6.28
CA ALA A 250 12.17 33.49 -6.55
C ALA A 250 12.16 32.27 -5.62
N ASN A 251 12.39 31.10 -6.19
CA ASN A 251 12.41 29.85 -5.45
C ASN A 251 13.43 28.86 -6.03
N GLY A 252 13.80 27.85 -5.23
CA GLY A 252 14.84 26.89 -5.60
C GLY A 252 14.48 25.93 -6.74
N GLY A 253 13.26 25.99 -7.30
CA GLY A 253 12.81 25.14 -8.40
C GLY A 253 12.75 23.65 -8.08
N LYS A 254 12.83 23.30 -6.80
CA LYS A 254 12.85 21.92 -6.30
C LYS A 254 11.61 21.65 -5.47
N ALA A 255 11.22 20.39 -5.41
CA ALA A 255 10.08 19.92 -4.63
C ALA A 255 10.50 18.73 -3.79
N TRP A 256 9.90 18.63 -2.61
CA TRP A 256 10.11 17.56 -1.67
C TRP A 256 8.78 16.92 -1.33
N ASP A 257 8.76 15.60 -1.27
CA ASP A 257 7.56 14.83 -0.94
C ASP A 257 6.31 15.19 -1.77
N MET A 258 5.14 14.70 -1.38
CA MET A 258 3.86 14.88 -2.07
C MET A 258 3.04 15.99 -1.42
N ILE A 259 1.98 16.45 -2.10
CA ILE A 259 0.93 17.27 -1.49
C ILE A 259 0.01 16.32 -0.72
N ARG A 260 -0.02 16.35 0.62
CA ARG A 260 -0.62 15.29 1.44
C ARG A 260 -1.90 15.70 2.16
N ASN A 261 -2.82 14.75 2.30
CA ASN A 261 -3.84 14.75 3.35
C ASN A 261 -3.18 14.38 4.68
N GLY A 262 -2.68 15.36 5.42
CA GLY A 262 -1.88 15.16 6.62
C GLY A 262 -0.44 15.67 6.47
N PRO A 263 0.46 15.29 7.39
CA PRO A 263 1.83 15.77 7.40
C PRO A 263 2.65 15.25 6.22
N VAL A 264 3.54 16.08 5.69
CA VAL A 264 4.57 15.68 4.72
C VAL A 264 5.70 14.88 5.37
N ALA A 265 6.51 14.21 4.55
CA ALA A 265 7.68 13.47 4.99
C ALA A 265 8.63 14.39 5.77
N SER A 266 9.13 13.88 6.89
CA SER A 266 10.01 14.62 7.82
C SER A 266 9.37 15.90 8.38
N GLN A 267 8.04 15.96 8.47
CA GLN A 267 7.36 17.10 9.08
C GLN A 267 7.74 17.22 10.55
N PHE A 268 8.25 18.40 10.94
CA PHE A 268 8.70 18.61 12.32
C PHE A 268 7.53 18.84 13.26
N SER A 269 6.46 19.47 12.80
CA SER A 269 5.24 19.64 13.59
C SER A 269 4.00 19.87 12.75
N THR A 270 2.87 19.49 13.35
CA THR A 270 1.51 19.64 12.84
C THR A 270 0.72 20.68 13.62
N SER A 271 1.40 21.45 14.49
CA SER A 271 0.77 22.41 15.39
C SER A 271 1.18 23.85 15.10
N TRP A 272 0.19 24.74 15.01
CA TRP A 272 0.32 26.20 14.91
C TRP A 272 -0.95 26.88 15.42
N GLY A 273 -0.84 28.12 15.92
CA GLY A 273 -1.99 28.85 16.48
C GLY A 273 -2.66 28.17 17.67
N GLY A 274 -1.92 27.32 18.41
CA GLY A 274 -2.46 26.56 19.55
C GLY A 274 -3.26 25.30 19.17
N VAL A 275 -3.36 24.97 17.87
CA VAL A 275 -4.11 23.80 17.37
C VAL A 275 -3.15 22.82 16.73
N ASP A 276 -3.35 21.52 16.97
CA ASP A 276 -2.67 20.43 16.27
C ASP A 276 -3.61 19.82 15.23
N TYR A 277 -3.29 20.03 13.96
CA TYR A 277 -4.16 19.67 12.84
C TYR A 277 -4.07 18.21 12.41
N ASN A 278 -3.16 17.42 13.00
CA ASN A 278 -3.08 15.98 12.74
C ASN A 278 -3.95 15.15 13.70
N LYS A 279 -4.51 15.77 14.75
CA LYS A 279 -5.38 15.09 15.71
C LYS A 279 -6.75 14.69 15.11
N PRO A 280 -7.46 13.73 15.72
CA PRO A 280 -8.83 13.40 15.34
C PRO A 280 -9.74 14.64 15.36
N GLY A 281 -10.64 14.75 14.38
CA GLY A 281 -11.53 15.91 14.22
C GLY A 281 -10.88 17.13 13.56
N ARG A 282 -9.60 17.06 13.21
CA ARG A 282 -8.88 18.07 12.43
C ARG A 282 -8.33 17.48 11.13
N SER A 283 -8.09 18.36 10.17
CA SER A 283 -7.46 18.02 8.90
C SER A 283 -6.39 19.03 8.51
N MET A 284 -5.48 18.60 7.62
CA MET A 284 -4.48 19.50 7.05
C MET A 284 -4.09 19.05 5.65
N ILE A 285 -3.83 20.03 4.78
CA ILE A 285 -3.05 19.80 3.56
C ILE A 285 -1.60 20.14 3.88
N GLY A 286 -0.72 19.14 3.83
CA GLY A 286 0.72 19.33 3.94
C GLY A 286 1.32 19.64 2.57
N LEU A 287 2.06 20.75 2.46
CA LEU A 287 2.87 21.09 1.30
C LEU A 287 4.30 21.36 1.74
N HIS A 288 5.23 20.56 1.25
CA HIS A 288 6.64 20.92 1.36
C HIS A 288 7.00 21.76 0.14
N ALA A 289 7.57 22.94 0.36
CA ALA A 289 7.95 23.81 -0.72
C ALA A 289 8.93 23.10 -1.67
N ASN A 290 8.85 23.29 -2.98
CA ASN A 290 7.87 24.10 -3.71
C ASN A 290 6.73 23.23 -4.27
N ALA A 291 5.48 23.58 -4.00
CA ALA A 291 4.32 22.81 -4.48
C ALA A 291 3.07 23.68 -4.60
N GLY A 292 2.21 23.36 -5.57
CA GLY A 292 0.92 23.99 -5.77
C GLY A 292 -0.17 23.00 -6.18
N ILE A 293 -1.40 23.29 -5.77
CA ILE A 293 -2.59 22.51 -6.05
C ILE A 293 -3.76 23.43 -6.38
N THR A 294 -4.55 23.05 -7.39
CA THR A 294 -5.73 23.78 -7.84
C THR A 294 -6.95 22.89 -7.74
N PHE A 295 -7.97 23.38 -7.04
CA PHE A 295 -9.28 22.74 -6.87
C PHE A 295 -10.27 23.27 -7.91
N ASP A 296 -11.09 22.37 -8.45
CA ASP A 296 -12.13 22.70 -9.43
C ASP A 296 -13.43 23.04 -8.68
N LEU A 297 -13.69 24.33 -8.50
CA LEU A 297 -14.83 24.80 -7.71
C LEU A 297 -16.15 24.47 -8.40
N SER A 298 -16.27 24.51 -9.73
CA SER A 298 -17.57 24.16 -10.34
C SER A 298 -17.85 22.66 -10.35
N ALA A 299 -16.83 21.79 -10.39
CA ALA A 299 -17.04 20.36 -10.15
C ALA A 299 -17.52 20.11 -8.71
N ILE A 300 -16.97 20.85 -7.73
CA ILE A 300 -17.44 20.80 -6.34
C ILE A 300 -18.88 21.33 -6.22
N ARG A 301 -19.23 22.42 -6.90
CA ARG A 301 -20.62 22.95 -6.95
C ARG A 301 -21.58 21.93 -7.54
N GLU A 302 -21.22 21.32 -8.67
CA GLU A 302 -22.06 20.34 -9.35
C GLU A 302 -22.33 19.13 -8.45
N ALA A 303 -21.33 18.68 -7.69
CA ALA A 303 -21.50 17.58 -6.77
C ALA A 303 -22.32 17.96 -5.53
N THR A 304 -22.10 19.14 -4.94
CA THR A 304 -22.60 19.50 -3.60
C THR A 304 -23.78 20.45 -3.57
N GLY A 305 -24.14 21.06 -4.70
CA GLY A 305 -25.16 22.12 -4.77
C GLY A 305 -24.80 23.42 -4.06
N ILE A 306 -23.59 23.57 -3.48
CA ILE A 306 -23.19 24.79 -2.76
C ILE A 306 -22.79 25.87 -3.77
N GLU A 307 -23.73 26.72 -4.21
CA GLU A 307 -23.42 27.75 -5.22
C GLU A 307 -22.42 28.81 -4.73
N GLU A 308 -22.74 29.48 -3.63
CA GLU A 308 -21.87 30.48 -2.99
C GLU A 308 -21.15 29.86 -1.79
N MET A 309 -19.82 29.95 -1.81
CA MET A 309 -18.97 29.33 -0.81
C MET A 309 -18.21 30.38 0.00
N ARG A 310 -17.67 29.96 1.13
CA ARG A 310 -16.65 30.67 1.90
C ARG A 310 -15.49 29.72 2.14
N PHE A 311 -14.28 30.16 1.86
CA PHE A 311 -13.08 29.38 2.13
C PHE A 311 -12.49 29.77 3.47
N ASN A 312 -12.37 28.78 4.36
CA ASN A 312 -11.81 28.94 5.69
C ASN A 312 -10.60 28.02 5.84
N SER A 313 -9.47 28.55 6.30
CA SER A 313 -8.30 27.75 6.68
C SER A 313 -7.38 28.53 7.61
N VAL A 314 -6.42 27.84 8.24
CA VAL A 314 -5.31 28.48 8.95
C VAL A 314 -4.01 27.95 8.37
N ALA A 315 -3.28 28.81 7.65
CA ALA A 315 -1.94 28.47 7.19
C ALA A 315 -0.93 28.50 8.34
N GLY A 316 -0.01 27.54 8.35
CA GLY A 316 1.04 27.41 9.36
C GLY A 316 2.33 26.83 8.80
N TYR A 317 3.38 26.88 9.62
CA TYR A 317 4.71 26.38 9.27
C TYR A 317 5.07 25.14 10.09
N GLY A 318 5.13 23.99 9.44
CA GLY A 318 5.45 22.69 10.03
C GLY A 318 6.94 22.40 10.20
N GLY A 319 7.81 23.25 9.65
CA GLY A 319 9.27 23.09 9.68
C GLY A 319 9.93 23.44 11.00
N ARG A 320 11.27 23.46 11.03
CA ARG A 320 12.07 23.82 12.22
C ARG A 320 12.40 25.31 12.32
N THR A 321 12.42 26.02 11.21
CA THR A 321 12.87 27.41 11.11
C THR A 321 11.96 28.35 11.90
N THR A 322 12.53 29.11 12.83
CA THR A 322 11.78 30.05 13.68
C THR A 322 11.49 31.36 12.98
N THR A 323 12.44 31.87 12.19
CA THR A 323 12.26 33.07 11.35
C THR A 323 11.45 32.74 10.10
N PRO A 324 10.57 33.63 9.63
CA PRO A 324 9.82 33.41 8.41
C PRO A 324 10.70 33.13 7.20
N SER A 325 10.54 31.96 6.58
CA SER A 325 11.38 31.51 5.46
C SER A 325 10.55 31.10 4.25
N ALA A 326 9.53 30.28 4.44
CA ALA A 326 8.61 29.86 3.38
C ALA A 326 7.42 30.81 3.26
N GLU A 327 6.86 30.89 2.06
CA GLU A 327 5.67 31.68 1.76
C GLU A 327 4.53 30.77 1.29
N PHE A 328 3.32 31.06 1.78
CA PHE A 328 2.11 30.52 1.18
C PHE A 328 1.40 31.59 0.35
N ARG A 329 0.68 31.15 -0.68
CA ARG A 329 -0.27 31.97 -1.45
C ARG A 329 -1.57 31.24 -1.66
N VAL A 330 -2.67 31.97 -1.59
CA VAL A 330 -4.02 31.51 -1.95
C VAL A 330 -4.53 32.40 -3.08
N LEU A 331 -4.90 31.78 -4.18
CA LEU A 331 -5.41 32.45 -5.37
C LEU A 331 -6.84 31.98 -5.66
N LEU A 332 -7.71 32.91 -6.06
CA LEU A 332 -9.03 32.64 -6.59
C LEU A 332 -9.05 33.12 -8.04
N ASP A 333 -9.21 32.19 -8.99
CA ASP A 333 -9.09 32.47 -10.43
C ASP A 333 -7.83 33.28 -10.78
N GLY A 334 -6.71 32.95 -10.14
CA GLY A 334 -5.41 33.58 -10.37
C GLY A 334 -5.22 34.92 -9.64
N LYS A 335 -6.29 35.48 -9.05
CA LYS A 335 -6.21 36.68 -8.21
C LYS A 335 -5.71 36.34 -6.82
N LEU A 336 -4.76 37.11 -6.31
CA LEU A 336 -4.22 36.98 -4.95
C LEU A 336 -5.25 37.34 -3.89
N MET A 337 -5.59 36.36 -3.04
CA MET A 337 -6.53 36.52 -1.93
C MET A 337 -5.82 36.61 -0.59
N ALA A 338 -4.80 35.77 -0.38
CA ALA A 338 -3.99 35.79 0.83
C ALA A 338 -2.55 35.32 0.54
N HIS A 339 -1.59 35.93 1.22
CA HIS A 339 -0.22 35.42 1.26
C HIS A 339 0.49 35.90 2.53
N LYS A 340 1.47 35.12 2.99
CA LYS A 340 2.37 35.52 4.06
C LYS A 340 3.61 34.63 4.06
N ARG A 341 4.76 35.21 4.41
CA ARG A 341 5.93 34.43 4.84
C ARG A 341 5.73 33.96 6.28
N LEU A 342 5.94 32.68 6.55
CA LEU A 342 5.72 32.05 7.85
C LEU A 342 6.98 31.40 8.38
N GLY A 343 7.19 31.51 9.69
CA GLY A 343 8.11 30.69 10.47
C GLY A 343 7.35 29.92 11.55
N ARG A 344 8.07 29.14 12.36
CA ARG A 344 7.50 28.19 13.34
C ARG A 344 6.46 28.78 14.30
N LYS A 345 6.57 30.07 14.64
CA LYS A 345 5.67 30.73 15.59
C LYS A 345 4.42 31.33 14.93
N ASP A 346 4.37 31.36 13.60
CA ASP A 346 3.29 32.00 12.88
C ASP A 346 2.10 31.06 12.63
N ALA A 347 0.92 31.66 12.69
CA ALA A 347 -0.32 31.12 12.15
C ALA A 347 -1.03 32.24 11.40
N ALA A 348 -1.60 31.95 10.23
CA ALA A 348 -2.27 32.92 9.39
C ALA A 348 -3.68 32.41 9.05
N PRO A 349 -4.73 32.93 9.72
CA PRO A 349 -6.10 32.69 9.32
C PRO A 349 -6.34 33.21 7.90
N ILE A 350 -7.07 32.44 7.11
CA ILE A 350 -7.49 32.75 5.75
C ILE A 350 -8.99 32.56 5.71
N ASP A 351 -9.70 33.64 5.36
CA ASP A 351 -11.15 33.65 5.33
C ASP A 351 -11.63 34.64 4.26
N PHE A 352 -12.32 34.14 3.24
CA PHE A 352 -12.95 34.98 2.22
C PHE A 352 -14.12 34.26 1.53
N GLU A 353 -15.04 35.06 0.99
CA GLU A 353 -16.15 34.57 0.17
C GLU A 353 -15.71 34.23 -1.25
N ILE A 354 -16.29 33.16 -1.78
CA ILE A 354 -16.09 32.67 -3.13
C ILE A 354 -17.42 32.85 -3.88
N PRO A 355 -17.48 33.77 -4.85
CA PRO A 355 -18.68 34.01 -5.61
C PRO A 355 -19.01 32.81 -6.51
N LYS A 356 -20.28 32.69 -6.91
CA LYS A 356 -20.79 31.54 -7.68
C LYS A 356 -20.12 31.32 -9.05
N ASP A 357 -19.56 32.36 -9.64
CA ASP A 357 -18.89 32.34 -10.95
C ASP A 357 -17.40 31.97 -10.85
N ALA A 358 -16.81 31.93 -9.64
CA ALA A 358 -15.40 31.59 -9.49
C ALA A 358 -15.12 30.12 -9.83
N ARG A 359 -14.07 29.83 -10.58
CA ARG A 359 -13.80 28.48 -11.13
C ARG A 359 -12.73 27.70 -10.37
N PHE A 360 -11.65 28.36 -9.94
CA PHE A 360 -10.47 27.71 -9.39
C PHE A 360 -10.02 28.34 -8.08
N LEU A 361 -9.80 27.49 -7.07
CA LEU A 361 -9.09 27.85 -5.84
C LEU A 361 -7.71 27.20 -5.86
N THR A 362 -6.65 27.99 -5.77
CA THR A 362 -5.27 27.50 -5.84
C THR A 362 -4.53 27.78 -4.54
N LEU A 363 -3.88 26.75 -3.99
CA LEU A 363 -2.98 26.84 -2.84
C LEU A 363 -1.54 26.62 -3.30
N ILE A 364 -0.63 27.50 -2.90
CA ILE A 364 0.78 27.44 -3.28
C ILE A 364 1.66 27.56 -2.05
N SER A 365 2.72 26.76 -2.00
CA SER A 365 3.84 26.90 -1.08
C SER A 365 5.13 27.11 -1.88
N THR A 366 5.91 28.13 -1.48
CA THR A 366 7.24 28.40 -2.02
C THR A 366 8.27 28.52 -0.90
N ASP A 367 9.53 28.17 -1.18
CA ASP A 367 10.63 28.27 -0.22
C ASP A 367 11.09 29.72 0.02
N GLY A 368 10.62 30.69 -0.76
CA GLY A 368 10.97 32.10 -0.55
C GLY A 368 12.44 32.41 -0.84
N GLY A 369 13.14 31.53 -1.56
CA GLY A 369 14.47 31.76 -2.13
C GLY A 369 15.67 31.29 -1.27
N ASN A 370 15.43 30.73 -0.08
CA ASN A 370 16.48 30.14 0.76
C ASN A 370 16.73 28.64 0.47
N GLY A 371 15.93 28.04 -0.43
CA GLY A 371 15.88 26.62 -0.72
C GLY A 371 14.99 25.85 0.26
N TYR A 372 14.29 24.83 -0.24
CA TYR A 372 13.26 24.01 0.45
C TYR A 372 13.58 23.40 1.83
N SER A 373 14.77 23.54 2.40
CA SER A 373 15.13 22.87 3.65
C SER A 373 14.22 23.33 4.81
N HIS A 374 13.44 22.39 5.36
CA HIS A 374 12.43 22.60 6.39
C HIS A 374 11.20 23.44 5.99
N ASP A 375 11.05 23.86 4.75
CA ASP A 375 9.98 24.75 4.32
C ASP A 375 8.66 24.02 4.09
N GLN A 376 8.06 23.62 5.21
CA GLN A 376 6.83 22.85 5.27
C GLN A 376 5.68 23.80 5.57
N ILE A 377 4.97 24.25 4.54
CA ILE A 377 3.74 25.01 4.70
C ILE A 377 2.59 24.02 4.84
N SER A 378 1.61 24.35 5.68
CA SER A 378 0.42 23.53 5.81
C SER A 378 -0.82 24.39 5.94
N PHE A 379 -1.93 23.93 5.36
CA PHE A 379 -3.23 24.55 5.49
C PHE A 379 -4.08 23.69 6.42
N GLY A 380 -4.39 24.22 7.60
CA GLY A 380 -5.18 23.54 8.63
C GLY A 380 -6.67 23.77 8.41
N ASP A 381 -7.47 22.72 8.59
CA ASP A 381 -8.90 22.66 8.34
C ASP A 381 -9.36 23.41 7.07
N PRO A 382 -8.76 23.14 5.88
CA PRO A 382 -9.07 23.88 4.66
C PRO A 382 -10.45 23.51 4.14
N ARG A 383 -11.47 24.31 4.45
CA ARG A 383 -12.88 24.01 4.18
C ARG A 383 -13.52 25.01 3.22
N LEU A 384 -14.35 24.48 2.32
CA LEU A 384 -15.32 25.23 1.53
C LEU A 384 -16.69 25.05 2.18
N VAL A 385 -17.18 26.05 2.90
CA VAL A 385 -18.50 26.01 3.54
C VAL A 385 -19.51 26.83 2.72
N PRO A 386 -20.82 26.55 2.81
CA PRO A 386 -21.83 27.45 2.24
C PRO A 386 -21.70 28.85 2.85
N ALA A 387 -21.74 29.89 2.01
CA ALA A 387 -21.70 31.28 2.49
C ALA A 387 -22.88 31.59 3.42
N ASN A 388 -24.05 31.01 3.11
CA ASN A 388 -25.24 31.02 3.94
C ASN A 388 -25.61 29.58 4.33
N PRO A 389 -25.20 29.09 5.51
CA PRO A 389 -25.48 27.72 5.93
C PRO A 389 -26.99 27.52 6.08
N PRO A 390 -27.55 26.41 5.55
CA PRO A 390 -28.97 26.12 5.67
C PRO A 390 -29.36 25.95 7.14
N THR A 391 -30.53 26.48 7.52
CA THR A 391 -31.11 26.18 8.83
C THR A 391 -31.75 24.78 8.76
N LEU A 392 -31.25 23.83 9.55
CA LEU A 392 -31.75 22.46 9.58
C LEU A 392 -33.23 22.43 9.97
N ALA A 393 -34.11 22.10 9.03
CA ALA A 393 -35.52 21.87 9.33
C ALA A 393 -35.70 20.55 10.11
N ASP A 394 -36.82 20.37 10.80
CA ASP A 394 -37.13 19.14 11.54
C ASP A 394 -37.08 17.89 10.64
N GLN A 395 -37.42 18.04 9.36
CA GLN A 395 -37.32 16.96 8.37
C GLN A 395 -35.87 16.59 8.07
N ASP A 396 -34.96 17.56 7.98
CA ASP A 396 -33.53 17.34 7.76
C ASP A 396 -32.89 16.66 8.96
N GLN A 397 -33.29 17.03 10.18
CA GLN A 397 -32.82 16.37 11.40
C GLN A 397 -33.23 14.88 11.44
N LYS A 398 -34.47 14.57 11.05
CA LYS A 398 -34.92 13.18 10.92
C LYS A 398 -34.12 12.44 9.85
N ARG A 399 -33.92 13.06 8.68
CA ARG A 399 -33.13 12.47 7.58
C ARG A 399 -31.68 12.21 7.99
N LEU A 400 -31.05 13.14 8.69
CA LEU A 400 -29.69 13.02 9.21
C LEU A 400 -29.55 11.84 10.16
N LYS A 401 -30.51 11.65 11.08
CA LYS A 401 -30.53 10.52 12.00
C LYS A 401 -30.61 9.19 11.25
N GLU A 402 -31.44 9.10 10.21
CA GLU A 402 -31.57 7.89 9.40
C GLU A 402 -30.31 7.63 8.55
N LEU A 403 -29.72 8.65 7.93
CA LEU A 403 -28.48 8.49 7.17
C LEU A 403 -27.32 8.00 8.04
N ARG A 404 -27.21 8.49 9.29
CA ARG A 404 -26.20 8.03 10.24
C ARG A 404 -26.38 6.56 10.61
N LYS A 405 -27.61 6.10 10.81
CA LYS A 405 -27.90 4.67 11.04
C LYS A 405 -27.53 3.83 9.82
N VAL A 406 -27.86 4.30 8.61
CA VAL A 406 -27.51 3.61 7.36
C VAL A 406 -25.99 3.50 7.22
N LYS A 407 -25.26 4.60 7.40
CA LYS A 407 -23.80 4.62 7.36
C LYS A 407 -23.20 3.64 8.36
N ALA A 408 -23.59 3.71 9.64
CA ALA A 408 -23.07 2.83 10.68
C ALA A 408 -23.37 1.35 10.40
N ARG A 409 -24.54 1.04 9.82
CA ARG A 409 -24.87 -0.33 9.39
C ARG A 409 -23.96 -0.79 8.25
N LEU A 410 -23.74 0.04 7.24
CA LEU A 410 -22.86 -0.27 6.10
C LEU A 410 -21.39 -0.44 6.53
N GLU A 411 -20.91 0.39 7.45
CA GLU A 411 -19.57 0.24 8.04
C GLU A 411 -19.44 -1.12 8.75
N LYS A 412 -20.45 -1.52 9.53
CA LYS A 412 -20.49 -2.84 10.16
C LYS A 412 -20.55 -3.99 9.13
N GLU A 413 -21.29 -3.83 8.04
CA GLU A 413 -21.33 -4.80 6.93
C GLU A 413 -19.95 -4.91 6.25
N LEU A 414 -19.25 -3.78 6.06
CA LEU A 414 -17.91 -3.74 5.48
C LEU A 414 -16.88 -4.42 6.39
N ASP A 415 -16.93 -4.17 7.69
CA ASP A 415 -16.06 -4.82 8.67
C ASP A 415 -16.33 -6.33 8.74
N ALA A 416 -17.61 -6.74 8.66
CA ALA A 416 -18.02 -8.15 8.66
C ALA A 416 -17.60 -8.91 7.40
N LEU A 417 -17.22 -8.21 6.33
CA LEU A 417 -16.68 -8.84 5.11
C LEU A 417 -15.34 -9.53 5.37
N GLY A 418 -14.60 -9.10 6.40
CA GLY A 418 -13.36 -9.73 6.85
C GLY A 418 -12.16 -9.53 5.91
N GLU A 419 -11.25 -10.49 5.92
CA GLU A 419 -10.06 -10.51 5.07
C GLU A 419 -10.37 -11.11 3.69
N PRO A 420 -9.64 -10.70 2.64
CA PRO A 420 -9.80 -11.33 1.33
C PRO A 420 -9.47 -12.83 1.42
N PRO A 421 -10.10 -13.69 0.58
CA PRO A 421 -9.90 -15.14 0.55
C PRO A 421 -8.55 -15.48 -0.11
N GLU A 422 -7.50 -15.10 0.59
CA GLU A 422 -6.11 -15.25 0.21
C GLU A 422 -5.37 -15.82 1.42
N PHE A 423 -4.27 -16.54 1.20
CA PHE A 423 -3.44 -17.07 2.27
C PHE A 423 -1.96 -16.90 1.92
N TYR A 424 -1.09 -16.98 2.93
CA TYR A 424 0.35 -17.05 2.70
C TYR A 424 0.75 -18.49 2.40
N GLY A 425 1.17 -18.76 1.17
CA GLY A 425 1.45 -20.11 0.70
C GLY A 425 2.56 -20.13 -0.35
N VAL A 426 2.54 -21.15 -1.20
CA VAL A 426 3.48 -21.31 -2.31
C VAL A 426 2.79 -21.16 -3.66
N VAL A 427 3.53 -20.66 -4.65
CA VAL A 427 3.13 -20.71 -6.06
C VAL A 427 4.18 -21.37 -6.92
N SER A 428 3.71 -22.04 -7.95
CA SER A 428 4.52 -22.67 -8.96
C SER A 428 5.02 -21.66 -9.99
N GLN A 429 6.30 -21.74 -10.31
CA GLN A 429 6.93 -21.11 -11.47
C GLN A 429 7.72 -22.16 -12.24
N LYS A 430 8.21 -21.82 -13.44
CA LYS A 430 9.11 -22.70 -14.19
C LYS A 430 10.30 -23.10 -13.29
N PRO A 431 10.51 -24.40 -13.00
CA PRO A 431 11.62 -24.83 -12.16
C PRO A 431 12.96 -24.47 -12.79
N PRO A 432 13.93 -23.94 -12.01
CA PRO A 432 15.30 -23.85 -12.46
C PRO A 432 15.94 -25.24 -12.46
N VAL A 433 16.99 -25.40 -13.26
CA VAL A 433 17.87 -26.58 -13.16
C VAL A 433 18.60 -26.51 -11.81
N VAL A 434 18.49 -27.57 -11.02
CA VAL A 434 19.23 -27.71 -9.77
C VAL A 434 20.56 -28.39 -10.04
N LYS A 435 21.59 -27.93 -9.35
CA LYS A 435 22.95 -28.47 -9.43
C LYS A 435 23.40 -28.93 -8.06
N VAL A 436 24.19 -30.00 -8.03
CA VAL A 436 24.92 -30.38 -6.82
C VAL A 436 25.88 -29.25 -6.45
N LEU A 437 25.95 -28.88 -5.18
CA LEU A 437 26.83 -27.79 -4.73
C LEU A 437 28.03 -28.34 -3.96
N HIS A 438 29.22 -27.82 -4.26
CA HIS A 438 30.41 -28.13 -3.47
C HIS A 438 30.25 -27.59 -2.05
N ARG A 439 30.15 -28.50 -1.06
CA ARG A 439 29.92 -28.18 0.35
C ARG A 439 28.72 -27.25 0.58
N GLY A 440 27.67 -27.43 -0.22
CA GLY A 440 26.44 -26.63 -0.08
C GLY A 440 26.56 -25.16 -0.48
N ASN A 441 27.66 -24.76 -1.14
CA ASN A 441 27.91 -23.39 -1.57
C ASN A 441 27.24 -23.10 -2.93
N PRO A 442 26.24 -22.21 -3.01
CA PRO A 442 25.56 -21.86 -4.27
C PRO A 442 26.46 -21.22 -5.32
N GLU A 443 27.63 -20.71 -4.91
CA GLU A 443 28.64 -20.13 -5.81
C GLU A 443 29.61 -21.16 -6.39
N ALA A 444 29.50 -22.44 -5.98
CA ALA A 444 30.34 -23.52 -6.47
C ALA A 444 29.49 -24.72 -6.96
N PRO A 445 28.70 -24.53 -8.04
CA PRO A 445 27.90 -25.60 -8.62
C PRO A 445 28.79 -26.67 -9.28
N LYS A 446 28.29 -27.90 -9.28
CA LYS A 446 28.83 -29.07 -9.98
C LYS A 446 27.82 -29.54 -11.04
N ASP A 447 27.49 -30.82 -11.01
CA ASP A 447 26.64 -31.50 -11.99
C ASP A 447 25.16 -31.15 -11.81
N ASP A 448 24.44 -31.17 -12.93
CA ASP A 448 22.98 -31.03 -12.95
C ASP A 448 22.33 -32.28 -12.40
N VAL A 449 21.17 -32.11 -11.76
CA VAL A 449 20.34 -33.23 -11.33
C VAL A 449 18.94 -33.09 -11.90
N THR A 450 18.26 -34.21 -12.07
CA THR A 450 16.82 -34.28 -12.36
C THR A 450 16.05 -34.48 -11.06
N PRO A 451 14.75 -34.06 -10.99
CA PRO A 451 13.92 -34.33 -9.82
C PRO A 451 13.81 -35.84 -9.56
N GLY A 452 13.91 -36.24 -8.29
CA GLY A 452 13.93 -37.64 -7.94
C GLY A 452 13.84 -37.92 -6.44
N ALA A 453 13.56 -39.18 -6.11
CA ALA A 453 13.48 -39.70 -4.76
C ALA A 453 14.82 -40.29 -4.28
N LEU A 454 14.85 -40.77 -3.04
CA LEU A 454 16.01 -41.43 -2.44
C LEU A 454 16.35 -42.73 -3.20
N SER A 455 17.58 -42.82 -3.73
CA SER A 455 18.04 -43.90 -4.61
C SER A 455 18.05 -45.28 -3.95
N TRP A 456 18.11 -45.35 -2.62
CA TRP A 456 18.10 -46.61 -1.86
C TRP A 456 16.68 -47.20 -1.68
N VAL A 457 15.62 -46.42 -1.94
CA VAL A 457 14.24 -46.91 -1.92
C VAL A 457 13.98 -47.69 -3.21
N LYS A 458 13.98 -49.03 -3.13
CA LYS A 458 13.89 -49.91 -4.31
C LYS A 458 12.47 -50.16 -4.83
N VAL A 459 11.46 -49.82 -4.03
CA VAL A 459 10.05 -50.16 -4.29
C VAL A 459 9.24 -49.02 -4.91
N LEU A 460 9.85 -47.85 -5.09
CA LEU A 460 9.22 -46.65 -5.66
C LEU A 460 9.95 -46.21 -6.94
N GLU A 461 9.24 -45.49 -7.80
CA GLU A 461 9.83 -44.76 -8.92
C GLU A 461 10.79 -43.69 -8.40
N LYS A 462 12.02 -43.67 -8.92
CA LYS A 462 13.11 -42.80 -8.41
C LYS A 462 13.24 -41.49 -9.19
N ASP A 463 12.68 -41.46 -10.39
CA ASP A 463 12.73 -40.33 -11.30
C ASP A 463 11.37 -39.66 -11.27
N LEU A 464 11.30 -38.46 -10.68
CA LEU A 464 10.06 -37.70 -10.51
C LEU A 464 9.90 -36.65 -11.62
N GLY A 465 10.29 -37.05 -12.84
CA GLY A 465 10.31 -36.22 -14.04
C GLY A 465 11.69 -35.74 -14.49
N THR A 466 11.69 -34.78 -15.41
CA THR A 466 12.88 -34.18 -16.01
C THR A 466 13.03 -32.71 -15.58
N ASN A 467 14.09 -32.04 -16.04
CA ASN A 467 14.27 -30.61 -15.82
C ASN A 467 13.22 -29.72 -16.52
N ASP A 468 12.44 -30.28 -17.43
CA ASP A 468 11.34 -29.59 -18.11
C ASP A 468 9.95 -29.95 -17.55
N THR A 469 9.85 -31.00 -16.73
CA THR A 469 8.59 -31.37 -16.08
C THR A 469 8.07 -30.21 -15.22
N PRO A 470 6.77 -29.86 -15.31
CA PRO A 470 6.16 -28.82 -14.48
C PRO A 470 6.35 -29.07 -12.98
N GLU A 471 6.43 -27.99 -12.21
CA GLU A 471 6.59 -28.02 -10.75
C GLU A 471 5.51 -28.86 -10.04
N THR A 472 4.25 -28.67 -10.44
CA THR A 472 3.10 -29.40 -9.87
C THR A 472 3.16 -30.89 -10.14
N GLU A 473 3.61 -31.29 -11.33
CA GLU A 473 3.77 -32.70 -11.70
C GLU A 473 4.90 -33.37 -10.92
N ARG A 474 6.02 -32.67 -10.71
CA ARG A 474 7.15 -33.19 -9.90
C ARG A 474 6.78 -33.48 -8.45
N ARG A 475 5.89 -32.68 -7.86
CA ARG A 475 5.41 -32.85 -6.48
C ARG A 475 4.31 -33.90 -6.35
N ALA A 476 3.49 -34.05 -7.39
CA ALA A 476 2.41 -35.01 -7.41
C ALA A 476 2.90 -36.45 -7.62
N ALA A 477 3.96 -36.62 -8.42
CA ALA A 477 4.72 -37.86 -8.54
C ALA A 477 5.52 -38.12 -7.24
#